data_AF-L7L948-F1
#
_entry.id   AF-L7L948-F1
#
_cell.length_a   1.000
_cell.length_b   1.000
_cell.length_c   1.000
_cell.angle_alpha   90.00
_cell.angle_beta   90.00
_cell.angle_gamma   90.00
#
_symmetry.space_group_name_H-M   'P 1'
#
loop_
_entity.id
_entity.type
_entity.pdbx_description
1 polymer ?
#
loop_
_entity_poly.entity_id
_entity_poly.type
_entity_poly.pdbx_seq_one_letter_code
_entity_poly.pdbx_strand_id
1 'polypeptide(L)'
;MKKFFAGKRVNVVLPMGGRFSMMTDWQHRDPILGRNQWQTFYTRELPQAIDATFATSGVNALGGVSMSAGPALDLAIQAPRRFRAVAAYSG
;
A
#
# COMPACT_ATOMS: atom_id res chain seq x y z
N MET A 1 10.47 -9.96 -8.89
CA MET A 1 9.87 -8.63 -9.16
C MET A 1 10.78 -7.67 -9.92
N LYS A 2 12.02 -7.40 -9.47
CA LYS A 2 12.95 -6.47 -10.13
C LYS A 2 13.16 -6.73 -11.64
N LYS A 3 13.38 -7.98 -12.06
CA LYS A 3 13.55 -8.34 -13.47
C LYS A 3 12.31 -8.02 -14.34
N PHE A 4 11.11 -8.17 -13.79
CA PHE A 4 9.87 -7.95 -14.52
C PHE A 4 9.61 -6.45 -14.78
N PHE A 5 9.95 -5.61 -13.81
CA PHE A 5 9.76 -4.16 -13.91
C PHE A 5 10.98 -3.41 -14.47
N ALA A 6 12.10 -4.10 -14.69
CA ALA A 6 13.27 -3.51 -15.32
C ALA A 6 12.92 -2.93 -16.70
N GLY A 7 13.39 -1.70 -16.97
CA GLY A 7 13.12 -0.99 -18.22
C GLY A 7 11.71 -0.41 -18.36
N LYS A 8 10.80 -0.66 -17.41
CA LYS A 8 9.48 0.00 -17.38
C LYS A 8 9.57 1.33 -16.64
N ARG A 9 8.88 2.36 -17.12
CA ARG A 9 8.82 3.70 -16.49
C ARG A 9 7.83 3.69 -15.32
N VAL A 10 8.17 2.97 -14.26
CA VAL A 10 7.34 2.82 -13.06
C VAL A 10 8.20 2.71 -11.81
N ASN A 11 7.75 3.35 -10.72
CA ASN A 11 8.32 3.14 -9.41
C ASN A 11 7.60 1.97 -8.73
N VAL A 12 8.36 1.01 -8.21
CA VAL A 12 7.80 -0.14 -7.47
C VAL A 12 8.21 -0.01 -6.02
N VAL A 13 7.21 0.13 -5.14
CA VAL A 13 7.41 0.30 -3.70
C VAL A 13 6.86 -0.95 -3.00
N LEU A 14 7.69 -1.60 -2.20
CA LEU A 14 7.34 -2.78 -1.41
C LEU A 14 7.59 -2.47 0.07
N PRO A 15 6.59 -1.94 0.80
CA PRO A 15 6.74 -1.72 2.23
C PRO A 15 6.95 -3.04 2.95
N MET A 16 7.96 -3.09 3.81
CA MET A 16 8.26 -4.25 4.65
C MET A 16 7.64 -4.06 6.03
N GLY A 17 6.87 -5.03 6.51
CA GLY A 17 6.16 -4.97 7.79
C GLY A 17 4.70 -5.37 7.66
N GLY A 18 3.87 -4.94 8.61
CA GLY A 18 2.40 -5.10 8.54
C GLY A 18 1.90 -6.53 8.72
N ARG A 19 2.72 -7.42 9.28
CA ARG A 19 2.31 -8.81 9.53
C ARG A 19 1.09 -8.85 10.44
N PHE A 20 0.06 -9.62 10.05
CA PHE A 20 -1.21 -9.76 10.76
C PHE A 20 -2.02 -8.46 10.94
N SER A 21 -1.65 -7.38 10.24
CA SER A 21 -2.29 -6.07 10.43
C SER A 21 -3.58 -5.86 9.63
N MET A 22 -3.84 -6.71 8.63
CA MET A 22 -4.86 -6.48 7.58
C MET A 22 -4.75 -5.10 6.91
N MET A 23 -3.57 -4.48 6.96
CA MET A 23 -3.29 -3.14 6.42
C MET A 23 -4.28 -2.06 6.86
N THR A 24 -4.81 -2.18 8.08
CA THR A 24 -5.82 -1.28 8.63
C THR A 24 -5.28 -0.41 9.77
N ASP A 25 -6.03 0.65 10.09
CA ASP A 25 -5.78 1.50 11.25
C ASP A 25 -6.47 0.88 12.47
N TRP A 26 -5.69 0.43 13.45
CA TRP A 26 -6.23 -0.23 14.63
C TRP A 26 -6.76 0.78 15.64
N GLN A 27 -7.89 0.46 16.26
CA GLN A 27 -8.51 1.32 17.29
C GLN A 27 -7.63 1.43 18.54
N HIS A 28 -6.93 0.34 18.89
CA HIS A 28 -6.05 0.28 20.05
C HIS A 28 -4.65 -0.18 19.65
N ARG A 29 -3.66 0.24 20.44
CA ARG A 29 -2.31 -0.27 20.29
C ARG A 29 -2.27 -1.72 20.74
N ASP A 30 -1.55 -2.53 19.98
CA ASP A 30 -1.23 -3.90 20.37
C ASP A 30 0.01 -3.90 21.27
N PRO A 31 0.05 -4.71 22.34
CA PRO A 31 1.20 -4.79 23.22
C PRO A 31 2.46 -5.37 22.54
N ILE A 32 2.32 -6.10 21.44
CA ILE A 32 3.43 -6.74 20.71
C ILE A 32 3.71 -6.01 19.39
N LEU A 33 2.66 -5.71 18.62
CA LEU A 33 2.73 -5.12 17.28
C LEU A 33 2.68 -3.59 17.30
N GLY A 34 2.38 -2.98 18.45
CA GLY A 34 2.38 -1.55 18.64
C GLY A 34 1.21 -0.84 17.95
N ARG A 35 1.48 0.38 17.48
CA ARG A 35 0.49 1.23 16.80
C ARG A 35 0.41 0.86 15.32
N ASN A 36 -0.70 0.26 14.91
CA ASN A 36 -0.98 -0.06 13.52
C ASN A 36 -1.80 1.08 12.88
N GLN A 37 -1.19 1.76 11.91
CA GLN A 37 -1.80 2.84 11.12
C GLN A 37 -1.51 2.62 9.63
N TRP A 38 -1.69 1.38 9.19
CA TRP A 38 -1.29 0.98 7.84
C TRP A 38 -2.16 1.63 6.77
N GLN A 39 -3.45 1.84 7.03
CA GLN A 39 -4.31 2.54 6.08
C GLN A 39 -3.87 3.99 5.92
N THR A 40 -3.60 4.69 7.02
CA THR A 40 -3.04 6.05 6.97
C THR A 40 -1.72 6.07 6.22
N PHE A 41 -0.82 5.12 6.51
CA PHE A 41 0.47 5.00 5.84
C PHE A 41 0.32 4.81 4.32
N TYR A 42 -0.48 3.83 3.86
CA TYR A 42 -0.64 3.52 2.44
C TYR A 42 -1.38 4.59 1.65
N THR A 43 -2.36 5.26 2.26
CA THR A 43 -3.24 6.19 1.54
C THR A 43 -2.75 7.63 1.58
N ARG A 44 -1.93 8.01 2.58
CA ARG A 44 -1.50 9.39 2.81
C ARG A 44 0.02 9.53 2.89
N GLU A 45 0.66 8.90 3.88
CA GLU A 45 2.04 9.19 4.25
C GLU A 45 3.04 8.68 3.19
N LEU A 46 2.94 7.41 2.83
CA LEU A 46 3.85 6.77 1.89
C LEU A 46 3.81 7.44 0.52
N PRO A 47 2.63 7.66 -0.09
CA PRO A 47 2.61 8.30 -1.41
C PRO A 47 3.19 9.72 -1.39
N GLN A 48 2.94 10.51 -0.34
CA GLN A 48 3.51 11.84 -0.21
C GLN A 48 5.05 11.79 -0.12
N ALA A 49 5.59 10.86 0.67
CA ALA A 49 7.04 10.69 0.80
C ALA A 49 7.69 10.25 -0.54
N ILE A 50 7.03 9.35 -1.28
CA ILE A 50 7.49 8.88 -2.59
C ILE A 50 7.41 10.02 -3.63
N ASP A 51 6.30 10.75 -3.69
CA ASP A 51 6.11 11.85 -4.64
C ASP A 51 7.08 13.02 -4.36
N ALA A 52 7.46 13.26 -3.10
CA ALA A 52 8.44 14.29 -2.74
C ALA A 52 9.90 13.89 -3.04
N THR A 53 10.21 12.60 -2.98
CA THR A 53 11.59 12.09 -3.14
C THR A 53 11.89 11.72 -4.60
N PHE A 54 10.89 11.23 -5.32
CA PHE A 54 11.02 10.76 -6.68
C PHE A 54 10.16 11.61 -7.60
N ALA A 55 10.63 11.88 -8.82
CA ALA A 55 9.86 12.58 -9.84
C ALA A 55 8.74 11.68 -10.41
N THR A 56 7.70 11.43 -9.61
CA THR A 56 6.55 10.61 -9.99
C THR A 56 5.57 11.39 -10.85
N SER A 57 4.62 10.68 -11.46
CA SER A 57 3.48 11.28 -12.15
C SER A 57 2.27 11.54 -11.24
N GLY A 58 2.37 11.21 -9.95
CA GLY A 58 1.25 11.22 -9.00
C GLY A 58 0.18 10.14 -9.22
N VAL A 59 0.29 9.34 -10.29
CA VAL A 59 -0.61 8.23 -10.60
C VAL A 59 -0.13 6.97 -9.89
N ASN A 60 -0.99 6.41 -9.03
CA ASN A 60 -0.69 5.22 -8.26
C ASN A 60 -1.63 4.05 -8.55
N ALA A 61 -1.10 2.84 -8.37
CA ALA A 61 -1.86 1.59 -8.37
C ALA A 61 -1.46 0.78 -7.12
N LEU A 62 -2.39 -0.03 -6.61
CA LEU A 62 -2.19 -0.84 -5.41
C LEU A 62 -2.35 -2.33 -5.74
N GLY A 63 -1.49 -3.17 -5.17
CA GLY A 63 -1.54 -4.62 -5.37
C GLY A 63 -1.38 -5.35 -4.04
N GLY A 64 -2.24 -6.33 -3.79
CA GLY A 64 -2.18 -7.19 -2.61
C GLY A 64 -2.15 -8.67 -2.99
N VAL A 65 -1.40 -9.47 -2.22
CA VAL A 65 -1.32 -10.93 -2.35
C VAL A 65 -1.67 -11.61 -1.03
N SER A 66 -2.40 -12.72 -1.09
CA SER A 66 -2.78 -13.51 0.09
C SER A 66 -3.47 -12.62 1.15
N MET A 67 -2.97 -12.60 2.39
CA MET A 67 -3.49 -11.77 3.48
C MET A 67 -3.72 -10.29 3.09
N SER A 68 -2.95 -9.74 2.15
CA SER A 68 -3.06 -8.34 1.73
C SER A 68 -4.00 -8.09 0.55
N ALA A 69 -4.54 -9.13 -0.09
CA ALA A 69 -5.40 -8.99 -1.26
C ALA A 69 -6.77 -8.36 -0.94
N GLY A 70 -7.44 -8.83 0.11
CA GLY A 70 -8.66 -8.18 0.63
C GLY A 70 -8.41 -6.73 1.04
N PRO A 71 -7.40 -6.45 1.88
CA PRO A 71 -7.02 -5.09 2.25
C PRO A 71 -6.67 -4.17 1.08
N ALA A 72 -6.08 -4.68 -0.01
CA ALA A 72 -5.80 -3.84 -1.18
C ALA A 72 -7.08 -3.28 -1.81
N LEU A 73 -8.14 -4.09 -1.88
CA LEU A 73 -9.46 -3.64 -2.36
C LEU A 73 -10.09 -2.67 -1.38
N ASP A 74 -10.05 -2.98 -0.09
CA ASP A 74 -10.59 -2.14 0.97
C ASP A 74 -9.94 -0.74 1.00
N LEU A 75 -8.61 -0.67 0.93
CA LEU A 75 -7.89 0.61 0.85
C LEU A 75 -8.27 1.44 -0.38
N ALA A 76 -8.55 0.79 -1.51
CA ALA A 76 -9.02 1.48 -2.71
C ALA A 76 -10.44 2.03 -2.56
N ILE A 77 -11.30 1.35 -1.82
CA ILE A 77 -12.64 1.83 -1.45
C ILE A 77 -12.54 3.02 -0.48
N GLN A 78 -11.69 2.90 0.54
CA GLN A 78 -11.56 3.90 1.60
C GLN A 78 -10.83 5.18 1.16
N ALA A 79 -10.02 5.12 0.11
CA ALA A 79 -9.34 6.28 -0.49
C ALA A 79 -9.79 6.50 -1.94
N PRO A 80 -11.07 6.91 -2.16
CA PRO A 80 -11.60 7.06 -3.49
C PRO A 80 -10.76 8.05 -4.29
N ARG A 81 -10.43 7.67 -5.53
CA ARG A 81 -9.57 8.43 -6.48
C ARG A 81 -8.06 8.45 -6.16
N ARG A 82 -7.59 7.83 -5.07
CA ARG A 82 -6.14 7.76 -4.79
C ARG A 82 -5.42 6.81 -5.73
N PHE A 83 -6.03 5.67 -6.00
CA PHE A 83 -5.48 4.61 -6.85
C PHE A 83 -6.28 4.52 -8.15
N ARG A 84 -5.57 4.56 -9.29
CA ARG A 84 -6.18 4.42 -10.62
C ARG A 84 -6.44 2.97 -10.99
N ALA A 85 -5.76 2.03 -10.32
CA ALA A 85 -5.97 0.60 -10.48
C ALA A 85 -5.70 -0.11 -9.15
N VAL A 86 -6.40 -1.22 -8.93
CA VAL A 86 -6.17 -2.13 -7.80
C VAL A 86 -6.13 -3.56 -8.29
N ALA A 87 -5.24 -4.38 -7.73
CA ALA A 87 -5.15 -5.80 -8.02
C ALA A 87 -5.13 -6.62 -6.71
N ALA A 88 -5.91 -7.69 -6.69
CA ALA A 88 -5.98 -8.63 -5.59
C ALA A 88 -5.63 -10.03 -6.11
N TYR A 89 -4.60 -10.63 -5.53
CA TYR A 89 -4.10 -11.94 -5.93
C TYR A 89 -4.29 -12.96 -4.80
N SER A 90 -5.15 -13.94 -5.02
CA SER A 90 -5.36 -15.08 -4.09
C SER A 90 -5.67 -14.66 -2.65
N GLY A 91 -6.68 -13.79 -2.49
CA GLY A 91 -7.13 -13.24 -1.20
C GLY A 91 -8.16 -14.08 -0.48
#